data_AF-A0A0F7S0I3-F1
#
_entry.id   AF-A0A0F7S0I3-F1
#
_cell.length_a   1.000
_cell.length_b   1.000
_cell.length_c   1.000
_cell.angle_alpha   90.00
_cell.angle_beta   90.00
_cell.angle_gamma   90.00
#
_symmetry.space_group_name_H-M   'P 1'
#
loop_
_entity.id
_entity.type
_entity.pdbx_description
1 polymer ?
#
loop_
_entity_poly.entity_id
_entity_poly.type
_entity_poly.pdbx_seq_one_letter_code
_entity_poly.pdbx_strand_id
1 'polypeptide(L)'
;MSSSNWQFLKAVPSFNIFSHLWTIYLTLCASSSPDYDLAVSLGRFYLHIAALQELFPWNQVVDYIVAICTERLGKASAANWAHFDNEVHLTHFQGLVAHNPSGSNVASNSKRPPP
;
A
#
# COMPACT_ATOMS: atom_id res chain seq x y z
N MET A 1 14.11 -8.33 -6.85
CA MET A 1 14.03 -7.45 -5.66
C MET A 1 15.41 -6.89 -5.35
N SER A 2 15.53 -5.57 -5.20
CA SER A 2 16.78 -4.93 -4.75
C SER A 2 17.09 -5.31 -3.29
N SER A 3 18.37 -5.31 -2.89
CA SER A 3 18.80 -5.66 -1.53
C SER A 3 18.18 -4.76 -0.46
N SER A 4 17.94 -3.50 -0.77
CA SER A 4 17.26 -2.52 0.08
C SER A 4 15.79 -2.86 0.32
N ASN A 5 15.07 -3.31 -0.73
CA ASN A 5 13.66 -3.68 -0.62
C ASN A 5 13.48 -4.94 0.25
N TRP A 6 14.42 -5.88 0.14
CA TRP A 6 14.46 -7.05 1.01
C TRP A 6 14.68 -6.69 2.49
N GLN A 7 15.60 -5.76 2.77
CA GLN A 7 15.84 -5.28 4.13
C GLN A 7 14.61 -4.56 4.70
N PHE A 8 13.96 -3.73 3.89
CA PHE A 8 12.71 -3.07 4.28
C PHE A 8 11.60 -4.09 4.56
N LEU A 9 11.39 -5.06 3.68
CA LEU A 9 10.41 -6.13 3.86
C LEU A 9 10.67 -6.92 5.16
N LYS A 10 11.95 -7.16 5.50
CA LYS A 10 12.32 -7.82 6.74
C LYS A 10 11.99 -6.98 7.98
N ALA A 11 12.17 -5.67 7.91
CA ALA A 11 11.86 -4.74 9.01
C ALA A 11 10.36 -4.44 9.12
N VAL A 12 9.64 -4.47 7.99
CA VAL A 12 8.22 -4.16 7.86
C VAL A 12 7.51 -5.34 7.17
N PRO A 13 7.39 -6.49 7.85
CA PRO A 13 6.90 -7.73 7.24
C PRO A 13 5.38 -7.75 7.03
N SER A 14 4.65 -6.75 7.53
CA SER A 14 3.20 -6.67 7.37
C SER A 14 2.73 -5.23 7.25
N PHE A 15 1.56 -5.07 6.63
CA PHE A 15 0.86 -3.80 6.55
C PHE A 15 0.60 -3.19 7.93
N ASN A 16 0.31 -4.00 8.95
CA ASN A 16 0.08 -3.47 10.30
C ASN A 16 1.31 -2.74 10.86
N ILE A 17 2.51 -3.30 10.67
CA ILE A 17 3.76 -2.65 11.10
C ILE A 17 4.00 -1.38 10.28
N PHE A 18 3.74 -1.43 8.97
CA PHE A 18 3.77 -0.23 8.13
C PHE A 18 2.82 0.86 8.63
N SER A 19 1.57 0.52 8.97
CA SER A 19 0.58 1.47 9.48
C SER A 19 1.04 2.18 10.75
N HIS A 20 1.65 1.44 11.69
CA HIS A 20 2.20 2.05 12.90
C HIS A 20 3.34 3.03 12.58
N LEU A 21 4.30 2.61 11.75
CA LEU A 21 5.42 3.48 11.35
C LEU A 21 4.94 4.71 10.56
N TRP A 22 3.99 4.51 9.66
CA TRP A 22 3.40 5.58 8.86
C TRP A 22 2.65 6.58 9.73
N THR A 23 1.91 6.12 10.73
CA THR A 23 1.20 7.00 11.67
C THR A 23 2.16 7.85 12.48
N ILE A 24 3.28 7.28 12.94
CA ILE A 24 4.34 8.03 13.63
C ILE A 24 4.92 9.09 12.69
N TYR A 25 5.28 8.70 11.46
CA TYR A 25 5.82 9.62 10.46
C TYR A 25 4.84 10.76 10.14
N LEU A 26 3.56 10.44 9.90
CA LEU A 26 2.51 11.41 9.64
C LEU A 26 2.35 12.39 10.82
N THR A 27 2.33 11.88 12.06
CA THR A 27 2.21 12.72 13.26
C THR A 27 3.39 13.68 13.39
N LEU A 28 4.62 13.19 13.15
CA LEU A 28 5.82 14.02 13.15
C LEU A 28 5.77 15.11 12.07
N CYS A 29 5.32 14.75 10.86
CA CYS A 29 5.15 15.73 9.78
C CYS A 29 4.06 16.75 10.11
N ALA A 30 2.94 16.33 10.67
CA ALA A 30 1.84 17.20 11.06
C ALA A 30 2.22 18.18 12.18
N SER A 31 3.09 17.76 13.10
CA SER A 31 3.55 18.63 14.19
C SER A 31 4.68 19.58 13.79
N SER A 32 5.45 19.23 12.76
CA SER A 32 6.70 19.94 12.42
C SER A 32 6.60 20.76 11.14
N SER A 33 5.65 20.44 10.26
CA SER A 33 5.47 21.13 8.98
C SER A 33 4.45 22.26 9.11
N PRO A 34 4.73 23.46 8.58
CA PRO A 34 3.73 24.51 8.44
C PRO A 34 2.72 24.22 7.30
N ASP A 35 3.00 23.23 6.46
CA ASP A 35 2.12 22.80 5.36
C ASP A 35 1.06 21.82 5.87
N TYR A 36 -0.15 22.32 6.10
CA TYR A 36 -1.30 21.52 6.55
C TYR A 36 -1.75 20.49 5.50
N ASP A 37 -1.53 20.76 4.21
CA ASP A 37 -1.91 19.86 3.13
C ASP A 37 -0.98 18.63 3.06
N LEU A 38 0.21 18.72 3.66
CA LEU A 38 1.16 17.61 3.72
C LEU A 38 0.57 16.43 4.50
N ALA A 39 0.00 16.67 5.68
CA ALA A 39 -0.59 15.62 6.50
C ALA A 39 -1.76 14.93 5.78
N VAL A 40 -2.61 15.71 5.11
CA VAL A 40 -3.73 15.20 4.30
C VAL A 40 -3.21 14.34 3.14
N SER A 41 -2.18 14.81 2.44
CA SER A 41 -1.60 14.11 1.29
C SER A 41 -0.90 12.80 1.69
N LEU A 42 -0.19 12.79 2.82
CA LEU A 42 0.36 11.57 3.42
C LEU A 42 -0.74 10.57 3.83
N GLY A 43 -1.87 11.08 4.33
CA GLY A 43 -3.05 10.26 4.62
C GLY A 43 -3.67 9.64 3.36
N ARG A 44 -3.75 10.39 2.27
CA ARG A 44 -4.21 9.87 0.97
C ARG A 44 -3.30 8.76 0.44
N PHE A 45 -1.99 8.96 0.52
CA PHE A 45 -1.03 7.92 0.14
C PHE A 45 -1.21 6.65 0.99
N TYR A 46 -1.40 6.79 2.30
CA TYR A 46 -1.69 5.64 3.18
C TYR A 46 -2.94 4.86 2.75
N LEU A 47 -4.04 5.56 2.48
CA LEU A 47 -5.28 4.92 2.01
C LEU A 47 -5.08 4.19 0.69
N HIS A 48 -4.27 4.74 -0.20
CA HIS A 48 -3.91 4.08 -1.44
C HIS A 48 -3.12 2.79 -1.20
N ILE A 49 -2.13 2.79 -0.29
CA ILE A 49 -1.40 1.58 0.10
C ILE A 49 -2.32 0.54 0.76
N ALA A 50 -3.26 0.98 1.60
CA ALA A 50 -4.24 0.10 2.21
C ALA A 50 -5.07 -0.65 1.15
N ALA A 51 -5.56 0.08 0.13
CA ALA A 51 -6.29 -0.51 -0.98
C ALA A 51 -5.41 -1.48 -1.79
N LEU A 52 -4.15 -1.15 -2.06
CA LEU A 52 -3.24 -2.04 -2.77
C LEU A 52 -2.93 -3.32 -2.00
N GLN A 53 -2.81 -3.25 -0.67
CA GLN A 53 -2.56 -4.42 0.17
C GLN A 53 -3.72 -5.42 0.17
N GLU A 54 -4.96 -4.97 -0.04
CA GLU A 54 -6.10 -5.87 -0.19
C GLU A 54 -6.07 -6.62 -1.54
N LEU A 55 -5.47 -6.00 -2.55
CA LEU A 55 -5.48 -6.49 -3.93
C LEU A 55 -4.21 -7.28 -4.30
N PHE A 56 -3.07 -6.98 -3.66
CA PHE A 56 -1.77 -7.52 -4.06
C PHE A 56 -0.99 -8.07 -2.86
N PRO A 57 -0.10 -9.05 -3.09
CA PRO A 57 0.80 -9.55 -2.06
C PRO A 57 1.66 -8.44 -1.43
N TRP A 58 1.84 -8.48 -0.11
CA TRP A 58 2.55 -7.44 0.63
C TRP A 58 3.96 -7.18 0.12
N ASN A 59 4.69 -8.21 -0.31
CA ASN A 59 6.03 -8.05 -0.87
C ASN A 59 6.05 -7.18 -2.14
N GLN A 60 5.01 -7.26 -2.96
CA GLN A 60 4.86 -6.40 -4.15
C GLN A 60 4.51 -4.96 -3.76
N VAL A 61 3.62 -4.82 -2.78
CA VAL A 61 3.24 -3.51 -2.23
C VAL A 61 4.45 -2.82 -1.60
N VAL A 62 5.32 -3.57 -0.93
CA VAL A 62 6.59 -3.07 -0.38
C VAL A 62 7.52 -2.54 -1.46
N ASP A 63 7.67 -3.25 -2.58
CA ASP A 63 8.49 -2.75 -3.69
C ASP A 63 7.99 -1.39 -4.20
N TYR A 64 6.67 -1.22 -4.31
CA TYR A 64 6.04 0.04 -4.68
C TYR A 64 6.23 1.13 -3.62
N ILE A 65 6.03 0.81 -2.33
CA ILE A 65 6.25 1.76 -1.21
C ILE A 65 7.69 2.27 -1.24
N VAL A 66 8.68 1.38 -1.39
CA VAL A 66 10.09 1.76 -1.37
C VAL A 66 10.44 2.66 -2.57
N ALA A 67 9.89 2.39 -3.76
CA ALA A 67 10.09 3.23 -4.93
C ALA A 67 9.59 4.66 -4.67
N ILE A 68 8.33 4.82 -4.26
CA ILE A 68 7.73 6.13 -3.98
C ILE A 68 8.46 6.85 -2.83
N CYS A 69 8.74 6.15 -1.74
CA CYS A 69 9.40 6.72 -0.57
C CYS A 69 10.84 7.17 -0.85
N THR A 70 11.56 6.49 -1.74
CA THR A 70 12.94 6.87 -2.11
C THR A 70 12.99 8.25 -2.77
N GLU A 71 11.97 8.57 -3.56
CA GLU A 71 11.86 9.86 -4.24
C GLU A 71 11.30 10.95 -3.33
N ARG A 72 10.33 10.60 -2.47
CA ARG A 72 9.50 11.59 -1.79
C ARG A 72 9.88 11.87 -0.33
N LEU A 73 10.44 10.91 0.41
CA LEU A 73 10.71 11.09 1.84
C LEU A 73 11.68 12.27 2.08
N GLY A 74 11.24 13.20 2.93
CA GLY A 74 12.02 14.37 3.35
C GLY A 74 12.25 15.43 2.27
N LYS A 75 11.70 15.25 1.06
CA LYS A 75 11.94 16.12 -0.11
C LYS A 75 10.66 16.60 -0.79
N ALA A 76 9.61 15.78 -0.79
CA ALA A 76 8.37 16.05 -1.52
C ALA A 76 7.45 17.02 -0.78
N SER A 77 6.80 17.90 -1.55
CA SER A 77 5.69 18.75 -1.09
C SER A 77 4.40 17.94 -0.92
N ALA A 78 3.38 18.56 -0.32
CA ALA A 78 2.02 17.99 -0.27
C ALA A 78 1.50 17.59 -1.66
N ALA A 79 1.68 18.46 -2.67
CA ALA A 79 1.25 18.20 -4.04
C ALA A 79 1.90 16.95 -4.64
N ASN A 80 3.21 16.76 -4.40
CA ASN A 80 3.91 15.55 -4.84
C ASN A 80 3.33 14.31 -4.15
N TRP A 81 3.11 14.35 -2.83
CA TRP A 81 2.49 13.24 -2.11
C TRP A 81 1.05 12.91 -2.56
N ALA A 82 0.27 13.94 -2.93
CA ALA A 82 -1.07 13.77 -3.45
C ALA A 82 -1.09 13.27 -4.90
N HIS A 83 0.01 13.41 -5.64
CA HIS A 83 0.11 12.96 -7.02
C HIS A 83 0.20 11.43 -7.09
N PHE A 84 -0.63 10.86 -7.95
CA PHE A 84 -0.64 9.43 -8.24
C PHE A 84 0.27 9.12 -9.43
N ASP A 85 1.37 8.42 -9.17
CA ASP A 85 2.37 8.05 -10.18
C ASP A 85 1.89 6.82 -10.97
N ASN A 86 1.14 7.06 -12.05
CA ASN A 86 0.67 5.99 -12.93
C ASN A 86 1.81 5.12 -13.48
N GLU A 87 2.95 5.72 -13.81
CA GLU A 87 4.10 4.99 -14.37
C GLU A 87 4.70 4.03 -13.34
N VAL A 88 4.89 4.48 -12.10
CA VAL A 88 5.38 3.64 -11.01
C VAL A 88 4.36 2.55 -10.68
N HIS A 89 3.07 2.91 -10.62
CA HIS A 89 2.01 1.94 -10.40
C HIS A 89 1.98 0.85 -11.48
N LEU A 90 2.03 1.21 -12.76
CA LEU A 90 2.06 0.24 -13.86
C LEU A 90 3.32 -0.62 -13.79
N THR A 91 4.49 -0.03 -13.56
CA THR A 91 5.75 -0.79 -13.45
C THR A 91 5.68 -1.88 -12.37
N HIS A 92 4.99 -1.62 -11.27
CA HIS A 92 4.90 -2.54 -10.15
C HIS A 92 3.70 -3.48 -10.18
N PHE A 93 2.59 -3.14 -10.87
CA PHE A 93 1.36 -3.93 -10.81
C PHE A 93 0.85 -4.41 -12.19
N GLN A 94 1.43 -3.94 -13.30
CA GLN A 94 1.02 -4.37 -14.63
C GLN A 94 1.26 -5.87 -14.83
N GLY A 95 0.22 -6.58 -15.26
CA GLY A 95 0.26 -8.02 -15.51
C GLY A 95 0.11 -8.89 -14.26
N LEU A 96 -0.02 -8.30 -13.06
CA LEU A 96 -0.36 -9.05 -11.85
C LEU A 96 -1.87 -9.29 -11.76
N VAL A 97 -2.24 -10.51 -11.40
CA VAL A 97 -3.63 -10.85 -11.09
C VAL A 97 -3.92 -10.36 -9.67
N ALA A 98 -4.79 -9.35 -9.55
CA ALA A 98 -5.29 -8.92 -8.25
C ALA A 98 -6.00 -10.11 -7.56
N HIS A 99 -5.85 -10.23 -6.25
CA HIS A 99 -6.63 -11.19 -5.48
C HIS A 99 -8.12 -10.91 -5.69
N ASN A 100 -8.88 -11.90 -6.15
CA ASN A 100 -10.33 -11.82 -6.21
C ASN A 100 -10.85 -11.74 -4.76
N PRO A 101 -11.55 -10.66 -4.35
CA PRO A 101 -12.11 -10.58 -3.00
C PRO A 101 -13.37 -11.48 -2.83
N SER A 102 -13.60 -12.47 -3.71
CA SER A 102 -14.78 -13.33 -3.66
C SER A 102 -14.42 -14.76 -3.28
N GLY A 103 -14.37 -14.98 -1.96
CA GLY A 103 -14.42 -16.29 -1.33
C GLY A 103 -15.76 -16.52 -0.62
N SER A 104 -16.88 -16.15 -1.26
CA SER A 104 -18.20 -16.58 -0.80
C SER A 104 -18.34 -18.06 -1.12
N ASN A 105 -18.23 -18.92 -0.11
CA ASN A 105 -18.52 -20.35 -0.19
C ASN A 105 -19.94 -20.57 -0.74
N VAL A 106 -20.09 -20.75 -2.06
CA VAL A 106 -21.29 -21.36 -2.64
C VAL A 106 -21.15 -22.86 -2.40
N ALA A 107 -21.65 -23.31 -1.25
CA ALA A 107 -21.87 -24.72 -0.99
C ALA A 107 -22.98 -25.23 -1.93
N SER A 108 -22.59 -25.67 -3.13
CA SER A 108 -23.42 -26.51 -3.97
C SER A 108 -23.51 -27.90 -3.34
N ASN A 109 -24.56 -28.16 -2.55
CA ASN A 109 -24.92 -29.53 -2.20
C ASN A 109 -26.33 -29.84 -2.69
N SER A 110 -26.43 -30.13 -3.99
CA SER A 110 -27.57 -30.83 -4.57
C SER A 110 -27.52 -32.29 -4.14
N LYS A 111 -28.36 -32.68 -3.19
CA LYS A 111 -28.74 -34.09 -3.02
C LYS A 111 -30.12 -34.21 -2.35
N ARG A 112 -31.15 -34.36 -3.18
CA ARG A 112 -32.46 -34.87 -2.76
C ARG A 112 -32.63 -36.26 -3.39
N PRO A 113 -32.94 -37.33 -2.62
CA PRO A 113 -33.04 -38.68 -3.15
C PRO A 113 -34.38 -38.94 -3.88
N PRO A 114 -34.43 -40.01 -4.72
CA PRO A 114 -35.51 -40.30 -5.67
C PRO A 114 -36.68 -41.10 -5.03
N PRO A 115 -37.75 -41.44 -5.80
CA PRO A 115 -39.17 -41.34 -5.41
C PRO A 115 -39.69 -42.37 -4.40
#